data_AF-A0A355T436-F1
#
_entry.id   AF-A0A355T436-F1
#
_cell.length_a   1.000
_cell.length_b   1.000
_cell.length_c   1.000
_cell.angle_alpha   90.00
_cell.angle_beta   90.00
_cell.angle_gamma   90.00
#
_symmetry.space_group_name_H-M   'P 1'
#
loop_
_entity.id
_entity.type
_entity.pdbx_description
1 polymer ?
#
loop_
_entity_poly.entity_id
_entity_poly.type
_entity_poly.pdbx_seq_one_letter_code
_entity_poly.pdbx_strand_id
1 'polypeptide(L)'
;VSTTHSIVGGVLGGGIAAAGLSVVNWPTMASIAASWVISPVLGGVIAAALLASIKLLILNKEDKLAAARTWVPVLIALMAATFAAYMALKGLKRIWKPGLEEVLLVSVLAFVIAGVLSIPYIKRLSAGLRNKKKDIPRLFHLPLILGAALLSFAHGANDVANAVGPLAAIASVVTETSGLQSKVAIPFWVLAIGGVGIAIGLALFGPKLIRTVGEKITRLNAIRAYCVALSAAVTVLIATNMGLPVSSTHIAIGSIFGVGFLREYLENPKRKEGRRKVLLSATPDDALRQPAIRQKRMLVRRRFAYSIAAAWIITVPAAAALSATIYLILAML
;
A
#
# COMPACT_ATOMS: atom_id res chain seq x y z
N VAL A 1 -11.53 5.19 6.04
CA VAL A 1 -12.08 6.18 5.08
C VAL A 1 -11.03 6.41 4.00
N SER A 2 -11.45 6.60 2.75
CA SER A 2 -10.55 6.82 1.61
C SER A 2 -10.86 8.15 0.94
N THR A 3 -9.87 9.03 0.83
CA THR A 3 -9.94 10.31 0.10
C THR A 3 -10.41 10.11 -1.34
N THR A 4 -9.86 9.11 -2.03
CA THR A 4 -10.26 8.75 -3.40
C THR A 4 -11.73 8.39 -3.53
N HIS A 5 -12.29 7.68 -2.54
CA HIS A 5 -13.71 7.30 -2.57
C HIS A 5 -14.59 8.52 -2.30
N SER A 6 -14.16 9.40 -1.39
CA SER A 6 -14.85 10.65 -1.08
C SER A 6 -14.91 11.57 -2.30
N ILE A 7 -13.81 11.77 -3.02
CA ILE A 7 -13.82 12.67 -4.17
C ILE A 7 -14.59 12.10 -5.36
N VAL A 8 -14.43 10.80 -5.66
CA VAL A 8 -15.20 10.15 -6.73
C VAL A 8 -16.69 10.19 -6.41
N GLY A 9 -17.07 9.92 -5.15
CA GLY A 9 -18.45 10.08 -4.68
C GLY A 9 -18.95 11.52 -4.83
N GLY A 10 -18.15 12.51 -4.42
CA GLY A 10 -18.51 13.93 -4.54
C GLY A 10 -18.74 14.37 -5.99
N VAL A 11 -17.79 14.06 -6.89
CA VAL A 11 -17.93 14.36 -8.33
C VAL A 11 -19.14 13.66 -8.94
N LEU A 12 -19.40 12.40 -8.58
CA LEU A 12 -20.57 11.66 -9.02
C LEU A 12 -21.87 12.33 -8.54
N GLY A 13 -21.97 12.65 -7.25
CA GLY A 13 -23.16 13.25 -6.66
C GLY A 13 -23.47 14.64 -7.19
N GLY A 14 -22.46 15.52 -7.27
CA GLY A 14 -22.61 16.85 -7.87
C GLY A 14 -22.98 16.77 -9.35
N GLY A 15 -22.36 15.87 -10.11
CA GLY A 15 -22.68 15.67 -11.54
C GLY A 15 -24.12 15.18 -11.76
N ILE A 16 -24.58 14.20 -10.96
CA ILE A 16 -25.97 13.71 -11.02
C ILE A 16 -26.96 14.82 -10.65
N ALA A 17 -26.66 15.61 -9.61
CA ALA A 17 -27.53 16.71 -9.20
C ALA A 17 -27.62 17.81 -10.29
N ALA A 18 -26.53 18.04 -11.03
CA ALA A 18 -26.44 19.05 -12.07
C ALA A 18 -27.10 18.65 -13.39
N ALA A 19 -26.91 17.41 -13.83
CA ALA A 19 -27.24 16.99 -15.20
C ALA A 19 -27.93 15.62 -15.28
N GLY A 20 -28.32 15.03 -14.15
CA GLY A 20 -28.97 13.73 -14.08
C GLY A 20 -28.02 12.54 -14.25
N LEU A 21 -28.57 11.33 -14.23
CA LEU A 21 -27.79 10.07 -14.26
C LEU A 21 -27.07 9.80 -15.59
N SER A 22 -27.50 10.43 -16.69
CA SER A 22 -26.95 10.23 -18.03
C SER A 22 -25.55 10.83 -18.22
N VAL A 23 -25.18 11.83 -17.41
CA VAL A 23 -23.85 12.46 -17.49
C VAL A 23 -22.73 11.56 -16.96
N VAL A 24 -23.08 10.50 -16.22
CA VAL A 24 -22.12 9.61 -15.58
C VAL A 24 -21.58 8.61 -16.59
N ASN A 25 -20.25 8.57 -16.73
CA ASN A 25 -19.58 7.51 -17.47
C ASN A 25 -19.56 6.21 -16.65
N TRP A 26 -20.64 5.43 -16.75
CA TRP A 26 -20.82 4.15 -16.04
C TRP A 26 -19.72 3.12 -16.32
N PRO A 27 -19.20 2.95 -17.56
CA PRO A 27 -18.07 2.05 -17.81
C PRO A 27 -16.80 2.42 -17.02
N THR A 28 -16.48 3.72 -16.95
CA THR A 28 -15.35 4.21 -16.15
C THR A 28 -15.62 4.01 -14.67
N MET A 29 -16.84 4.30 -14.21
CA MET A 29 -17.24 4.09 -12.81
C MET A 29 -17.14 2.61 -12.40
N ALA A 30 -17.55 1.69 -13.26
CA ALA A 30 -17.42 0.25 -13.03
C ALA A 30 -15.94 -0.18 -12.93
N SER A 31 -15.08 0.37 -13.79
CA SER A 31 -13.63 0.11 -13.76
C SER A 31 -12.99 0.63 -12.46
N ILE A 32 -13.40 1.82 -12.01
CA ILE A 32 -12.98 2.41 -10.73
C ILE A 32 -13.43 1.52 -9.57
N ALA A 33 -14.71 1.13 -9.52
CA ALA A 33 -15.25 0.28 -8.46
C ALA A 33 -14.55 -1.09 -8.40
N ALA A 34 -14.28 -1.71 -9.56
CA ALA A 34 -13.52 -2.95 -9.63
C ALA A 34 -12.10 -2.78 -9.07
N SER A 35 -11.42 -1.68 -9.40
CA SER A 35 -10.07 -1.37 -8.89
C SER A 35 -10.03 -1.26 -7.36
N TRP A 36 -11.10 -0.77 -6.73
CA TRP A 36 -11.20 -0.63 -5.27
C TRP A 36 -11.30 -1.96 -4.54
N VAL A 37 -11.81 -3.00 -5.21
CA VAL A 37 -11.86 -4.37 -4.68
C VAL A 37 -10.57 -5.14 -5.00
N ILE A 38 -10.08 -5.02 -6.23
CA ILE A 38 -8.92 -5.79 -6.71
C ILE A 38 -7.64 -5.31 -6.03
N SER A 39 -7.44 -4.00 -5.87
CA SER A 39 -6.16 -3.47 -5.40
C SER A 39 -5.81 -3.84 -3.95
N PRO A 40 -6.74 -3.86 -2.96
CA PRO A 40 -6.41 -4.36 -1.62
C PRO A 40 -6.07 -5.84 -1.59
N VAL A 41 -6.76 -6.65 -2.41
CA VAL A 41 -6.49 -8.09 -2.53
C VAL A 41 -5.10 -8.30 -3.14
N LEU A 42 -4.79 -7.61 -4.23
CA LEU A 42 -3.49 -7.66 -4.89
C LEU A 42 -2.35 -7.26 -3.94
N GLY A 43 -2.52 -6.16 -3.20
CA GLY A 43 -1.56 -5.74 -2.17
C GLY A 43 -1.40 -6.79 -1.06
N GLY A 44 -2.48 -7.45 -0.65
CA GLY A 44 -2.42 -8.59 0.27
C GLY A 44 -1.62 -9.78 -0.27
N VAL A 45 -1.88 -10.17 -1.51
CA VAL A 45 -1.19 -11.29 -2.17
C VAL A 45 0.29 -11.01 -2.35
N ILE A 46 0.65 -9.83 -2.85
CA ILE A 46 2.06 -9.43 -3.04
C ILE A 46 2.77 -9.38 -1.68
N ALA A 47 2.16 -8.80 -0.64
CA ALA A 47 2.77 -8.71 0.68
C ALA A 47 3.00 -10.11 1.31
N ALA A 48 2.04 -11.02 1.13
CA ALA A 48 2.18 -12.41 1.55
C ALA A 48 3.30 -13.12 0.78
N ALA A 49 3.36 -12.97 -0.55
CA ALA A 49 4.41 -13.56 -1.38
C ALA A 49 5.82 -13.05 -1.01
N LEU A 50 5.97 -11.74 -0.77
CA LEU A 50 7.23 -11.14 -0.30
C LEU A 50 7.65 -11.73 1.06
N LEU A 51 6.72 -11.83 2.01
CA LEU A 51 7.01 -12.41 3.32
C LEU A 51 7.35 -13.90 3.23
N ALA A 52 6.66 -14.66 2.39
CA ALA A 52 6.95 -16.06 2.13
C ALA A 52 8.37 -16.22 1.57
N SER A 53 8.73 -15.40 0.58
CA SER A 53 10.06 -15.38 -0.03
C SER A 53 11.15 -15.06 1.00
N ILE A 54 10.98 -14.02 1.83
CA ILE A 54 11.95 -13.70 2.90
C ILE A 54 12.04 -14.84 3.93
N LYS A 55 10.93 -15.50 4.26
CA LYS A 55 10.96 -16.67 5.15
C LYS A 55 11.78 -17.81 4.56
N LEU A 56 11.58 -18.13 3.29
CA LEU A 56 12.26 -19.24 2.60
C LEU A 56 13.75 -18.94 2.35
N LEU A 57 14.05 -17.73 1.89
CA LEU A 57 15.40 -17.34 1.49
C LEU A 57 16.29 -16.96 2.67
N ILE A 58 15.71 -16.43 3.76
CA ILE A 58 16.48 -15.90 4.91
C ILE A 58 16.09 -16.61 6.22
N LEU A 59 14.85 -16.49 6.68
CA LEU A 59 14.51 -16.80 8.08
C LEU A 59 14.51 -18.31 8.41
N ASN A 60 14.28 -19.16 7.42
CA ASN A 60 14.25 -20.62 7.58
C ASN A 60 15.60 -21.29 7.27
N LYS A 61 16.62 -20.52 6.90
CA LYS A 61 17.98 -21.06 6.71
C LYS A 61 18.65 -21.36 8.06
N GLU A 62 19.60 -22.29 8.07
CA GLU A 62 20.43 -22.59 9.23
C GLU A 62 21.26 -21.34 9.60
N ASP A 63 22.08 -20.87 8.66
CA ASP A 63 22.73 -19.56 8.73
C ASP A 63 21.88 -18.44 8.11
N LYS A 64 21.13 -17.76 8.98
CA LYS A 64 20.23 -16.66 8.62
C LYS A 64 21.01 -15.39 8.37
N LEU A 65 22.20 -15.23 8.97
CA LEU A 65 23.03 -14.04 8.79
C LEU A 65 23.73 -14.08 7.45
N ALA A 66 24.33 -15.21 7.07
CA ALA A 66 24.88 -15.39 5.73
C ALA A 66 23.81 -15.21 4.65
N ALA A 67 22.63 -15.82 4.85
CA ALA A 67 21.50 -15.63 3.96
C ALA A 67 21.06 -14.15 3.89
N ALA A 68 20.96 -13.45 5.02
CA ALA A 68 20.58 -12.04 5.03
C ALA A 68 21.64 -11.13 4.37
N ARG A 69 22.94 -11.42 4.55
CA ARG A 69 24.04 -10.71 3.86
C ARG A 69 23.97 -10.83 2.34
N THR A 70 23.36 -11.90 1.84
CA THR A 70 23.17 -12.12 0.39
C THR A 70 21.87 -11.48 -0.09
N TRP A 71 20.75 -11.78 0.57
CA TRP A 71 19.43 -11.43 0.06
C TRP A 71 18.96 -10.02 0.42
N VAL A 72 19.39 -9.44 1.54
CA VAL A 72 18.99 -8.07 1.89
C VAL A 72 19.53 -7.05 0.88
N PRO A 73 20.80 -7.10 0.44
CA PRO A 73 21.28 -6.25 -0.66
C PRO A 73 20.49 -6.42 -1.96
N VAL A 74 20.15 -7.66 -2.35
CA VAL A 74 19.34 -7.95 -3.54
C VAL A 74 17.94 -7.31 -3.45
N LEU A 75 17.32 -7.35 -2.28
CA LEU A 75 16.03 -6.70 -2.04
C LEU A 75 16.12 -5.17 -2.15
N ILE A 76 17.19 -4.56 -1.65
CA ILE A 76 17.45 -3.12 -1.80
C ILE A 76 17.67 -2.76 -3.28
N ALA A 77 18.48 -3.55 -3.97
CA ALA A 77 18.76 -3.40 -5.39
C ALA A 77 17.49 -3.46 -6.25
N LEU A 78 16.63 -4.46 -6.02
CA LEU A 78 15.37 -4.61 -6.74
C LEU A 78 14.44 -3.41 -6.50
N MET A 79 14.40 -2.89 -5.27
CA MET A 79 13.59 -1.73 -4.93
C MET A 79 14.12 -0.45 -5.60
N ALA A 80 15.44 -0.26 -5.66
CA ALA A 80 16.05 0.86 -6.39
C ALA A 80 15.78 0.77 -7.89
N ALA A 81 15.91 -0.42 -8.48
CA ALA A 81 15.65 -0.66 -9.90
C ALA A 81 14.20 -0.37 -10.30
N THR A 82 13.25 -0.84 -9.50
CA THR A 82 11.81 -0.61 -9.72
C THR A 82 11.43 0.86 -9.55
N PHE A 83 12.01 1.55 -8.56
CA PHE A 83 11.82 2.99 -8.42
C PHE A 83 12.40 3.77 -9.61
N ALA A 84 13.62 3.44 -10.02
CA ALA A 84 14.28 4.06 -11.17
C ALA A 84 13.48 3.84 -12.47
N ALA A 85 12.96 2.62 -12.68
CA ALA A 85 12.08 2.30 -13.81
C ALA A 85 10.84 3.22 -13.85
N TYR A 86 10.17 3.35 -12.70
CA TYR A 86 8.98 4.18 -12.59
C TYR A 86 9.29 5.66 -12.82
N MET A 87 10.39 6.16 -12.25
CA MET A 87 10.83 7.53 -12.44
C MET A 87 11.14 7.83 -13.91
N ALA A 88 11.80 6.92 -14.62
CA ALA A 88 12.08 7.05 -16.05
C ALA A 88 10.78 7.07 -16.89
N LEU A 89 9.86 6.13 -16.64
CA LEU A 89 8.63 5.98 -17.43
C LEU A 89 7.57 7.07 -17.17
N LYS A 90 7.43 7.49 -15.92
CA LYS A 90 6.31 8.34 -15.47
C LYS A 90 6.77 9.58 -14.72
N GLY A 91 7.69 9.42 -13.77
CA GLY A 91 8.13 10.53 -12.91
C GLY A 91 8.73 11.68 -13.71
N LEU A 92 9.55 11.36 -14.71
CA LEU A 92 10.27 12.33 -15.54
C LEU A 92 9.66 12.52 -16.92
N LYS A 93 8.46 11.99 -17.18
CA LYS A 93 7.81 12.01 -18.51
C LYS A 93 7.70 13.41 -19.16
N ARG A 94 7.69 14.47 -18.35
CA ARG A 94 7.65 15.87 -18.82
C ARG A 94 9.01 16.38 -19.34
N ILE A 95 10.11 15.82 -18.85
CA ILE A 95 11.48 16.28 -19.11
C ILE A 95 12.21 15.28 -20.01
N TRP A 96 11.95 13.97 -19.81
CA TRP A 96 12.60 12.87 -20.49
C TRP A 96 11.57 11.79 -20.86
N LYS A 97 11.62 11.34 -22.12
CA LYS A 97 10.75 10.28 -22.65
C LYS A 97 11.60 9.10 -23.11
N PRO A 98 12.10 8.30 -22.16
CA PRO A 98 13.05 7.25 -22.50
C PRO A 98 12.43 6.13 -23.33
N GLY A 99 13.24 5.57 -24.23
CA GLY A 99 12.95 4.28 -24.86
C GLY A 99 13.04 3.13 -23.86
N LEU A 100 12.58 1.94 -24.26
CA LEU A 100 12.63 0.74 -23.42
C LEU A 100 14.07 0.42 -22.97
N GLU A 101 15.04 0.57 -23.88
CA GLU A 101 16.47 0.32 -23.62
C GLU A 101 17.03 1.26 -22.55
N GLU A 102 16.69 2.54 -22.61
CA GLU A 102 17.13 3.52 -21.61
C GLU A 102 16.53 3.26 -20.23
N VAL A 103 15.25 2.87 -20.18
CA VAL A 103 14.59 2.47 -18.92
C VAL A 103 15.29 1.25 -18.33
N LEU A 104 15.53 0.22 -19.14
CA LEU A 104 16.23 -0.99 -18.72
C LEU A 104 17.64 -0.67 -18.23
N LEU A 105 18.38 0.17 -18.94
CA LEU A 105 19.74 0.59 -18.58
C LEU A 105 19.74 1.29 -17.22
N VAL A 106 18.88 2.28 -17.01
CA VAL A 106 18.80 3.02 -15.74
C VAL A 106 18.33 2.12 -14.59
N SER A 107 17.41 1.20 -14.83
CA SER A 107 16.98 0.22 -13.83
C SER A 107 18.10 -0.76 -13.44
N VAL A 108 18.84 -1.28 -14.42
CA VAL A 108 19.98 -2.18 -14.18
C VAL A 108 21.10 -1.43 -13.45
N LEU A 109 21.41 -0.20 -13.87
CA LEU A 109 22.41 0.63 -13.19
C LEU A 109 22.02 0.91 -11.74
N ALA A 110 20.76 1.29 -11.49
CA ALA A 110 20.24 1.49 -10.14
C ALA A 110 20.29 0.20 -9.31
N PHE A 111 19.97 -0.96 -9.91
CA PHE A 111 20.10 -2.27 -9.27
C PHE A 111 21.54 -2.52 -8.81
N VAL A 112 22.50 -2.40 -9.74
CA VAL A 112 23.92 -2.68 -9.48
C VAL A 112 24.47 -1.71 -8.43
N ILE A 113 24.27 -0.40 -8.60
CA ILE A 113 24.77 0.60 -7.66
C ILE A 113 24.20 0.38 -6.26
N ALA A 114 22.88 0.26 -6.13
CA ALA A 114 22.25 0.09 -4.81
C ALA A 114 22.62 -1.27 -4.18
N GLY A 115 22.75 -2.33 -4.97
CA GLY A 115 23.22 -3.63 -4.52
C GLY A 115 24.65 -3.57 -3.99
N VAL A 116 25.58 -3.05 -4.79
CA VAL A 116 27.01 -2.93 -4.43
C VAL A 116 27.20 -2.05 -3.19
N LEU A 117 26.53 -0.90 -3.12
CA LEU A 117 26.63 0.01 -1.98
C LEU A 117 26.02 -0.56 -0.70
N SER A 118 24.98 -1.40 -0.82
CA SER A 118 24.33 -2.01 0.36
C SER A 118 25.10 -3.19 0.93
N ILE A 119 25.93 -3.91 0.16
CA ILE A 119 26.76 -5.02 0.63
C ILE A 119 27.65 -4.63 1.84
N PRO A 120 28.54 -3.61 1.77
CA PRO A 120 29.42 -3.27 2.88
C PRO A 120 28.62 -2.78 4.10
N TYR A 121 27.52 -2.06 3.87
CA TYR A 121 26.62 -1.60 4.93
C TYR A 121 26.00 -2.78 5.70
N ILE A 122 25.38 -3.73 5.00
CA ILE A 122 24.76 -4.91 5.61
C ILE A 122 25.83 -5.82 6.26
N LYS A 123 27.00 -5.96 5.64
CA LYS A 123 28.12 -6.73 6.23
C LYS A 123 28.56 -6.13 7.56
N ARG A 124 28.80 -4.82 7.64
CA ARG A 124 29.15 -4.12 8.88
C ARG A 124 28.05 -4.26 9.94
N LEU A 125 26.80 -4.02 9.58
CA LEU A 125 25.67 -4.10 10.52
C LEU A 125 25.46 -5.51 11.07
N SER A 126 25.72 -6.53 10.26
CA SER A 126 25.57 -7.94 10.65
C SER A 126 26.69 -8.47 11.53
N ALA A 127 27.85 -7.81 11.62
CA ALA A 127 29.01 -8.29 12.36
C ALA A 127 28.75 -8.40 13.87
N GLY A 128 27.91 -7.52 14.43
CA GLY A 128 27.51 -7.53 15.84
C GLY A 128 26.25 -8.35 16.14
N LEU A 129 25.71 -9.10 15.17
CA LEU A 129 24.46 -9.84 15.33
C LEU A 129 24.72 -11.33 15.55
N ARG A 130 23.81 -11.97 16.30
CA ARG A 130 23.80 -13.44 16.45
C ARG A 130 22.91 -14.05 15.38
N ASN A 131 23.15 -15.31 15.03
CA ASN A 131 22.35 -16.07 14.06
C ASN A 131 20.97 -16.48 14.62
N LYS A 132 20.20 -15.51 15.14
CA LYS A 132 18.86 -15.70 15.73
C LYS A 132 17.82 -14.94 14.91
N LYS A 133 16.62 -15.54 14.78
CA LYS A 133 15.48 -14.93 14.04
C LYS A 133 15.10 -13.53 14.52
N LYS A 134 15.34 -13.21 15.79
CA LYS A 134 15.04 -11.90 16.40
C LYS A 134 16.02 -10.79 16.02
N ASP A 135 17.22 -11.15 15.55
CA ASP A 135 18.28 -10.18 15.23
C ASP A 135 18.22 -9.74 13.76
N ILE A 136 17.72 -10.60 12.86
CA ILE A 136 17.57 -10.32 11.41
C ILE A 136 16.75 -9.05 11.09
N PRO A 137 15.65 -8.73 11.79
CA PRO A 137 14.89 -7.50 11.50
C PRO A 137 15.71 -6.20 11.53
N ARG A 138 16.82 -6.15 12.28
CA ARG A 138 17.70 -4.97 12.31
C ARG A 138 18.30 -4.66 10.94
N LEU A 139 18.59 -5.70 10.14
CA LEU A 139 19.11 -5.56 8.77
C LEU A 139 18.07 -4.99 7.80
N PHE A 140 16.78 -5.02 8.16
CA PHE A 140 15.68 -4.55 7.33
C PHE A 140 15.29 -3.08 7.60
N HIS A 141 15.95 -2.38 8.54
CA HIS A 141 15.60 -0.98 8.83
C HIS A 141 15.83 -0.06 7.64
N LEU A 142 16.97 -0.17 6.95
CA LEU A 142 17.24 0.62 5.75
C LEU A 142 16.27 0.28 4.59
N PRO A 143 16.07 -1.00 4.22
CA PRO A 143 15.03 -1.37 3.25
C PRO A 143 13.65 -0.84 3.62
N LEU A 144 13.28 -0.88 4.91
CA LEU A 144 12.00 -0.37 5.37
C LEU A 144 11.88 1.14 5.17
N ILE A 145 12.91 1.93 5.50
CA ILE A 145 12.90 3.38 5.30
C ILE A 145 12.71 3.71 3.81
N LEU A 146 13.48 3.04 2.94
CA LEU A 146 13.37 3.22 1.50
C LEU A 146 12.00 2.76 0.96
N GLY A 147 11.46 1.65 1.45
CA GLY A 147 10.12 1.17 1.10
C GLY A 147 9.02 2.12 1.57
N ALA A 148 9.18 2.74 2.74
CA ALA A 148 8.27 3.76 3.24
C ALA A 148 8.34 5.05 2.40
N ALA A 149 9.54 5.45 1.97
CA ALA A 149 9.72 6.57 1.04
C ALA A 149 9.04 6.29 -0.32
N LEU A 150 9.23 5.08 -0.85
CA LEU A 150 8.58 4.63 -2.09
C LEU A 150 7.05 4.63 -1.96
N LEU A 151 6.51 4.15 -0.83
CA LEU A 151 5.08 4.21 -0.54
C LEU A 151 4.58 5.66 -0.44
N SER A 152 5.34 6.54 0.20
CA SER A 152 4.99 7.97 0.30
C SER A 152 4.93 8.64 -1.08
N PHE A 153 5.88 8.31 -1.95
CA PHE A 153 5.90 8.78 -3.33
C PHE A 153 4.70 8.23 -4.13
N ALA A 154 4.44 6.92 -4.05
CA ALA A 154 3.31 6.27 -4.70
C ALA A 154 1.97 6.87 -4.25
N HIS A 155 1.83 7.14 -2.95
CA HIS A 155 0.67 7.81 -2.39
C HIS A 155 0.50 9.22 -2.96
N GLY A 156 1.57 10.02 -2.99
CA GLY A 156 1.52 11.36 -3.61
C GLY A 156 1.11 11.29 -5.09
N ALA A 157 1.67 10.37 -5.85
CA ALA A 157 1.36 10.21 -7.29
C ALA A 157 -0.11 9.82 -7.55
N ASN A 158 -0.71 8.99 -6.70
CA ASN A 158 -2.12 8.59 -6.81
C ASN A 158 -3.07 9.67 -6.25
N ASP A 159 -2.78 10.20 -5.07
CA ASP A 159 -3.70 11.03 -4.31
C ASP A 159 -3.68 12.51 -4.73
N VAL A 160 -2.62 12.99 -5.41
CA VAL A 160 -2.61 14.37 -5.93
C VAL A 160 -3.77 14.62 -6.89
N ALA A 161 -4.17 13.61 -7.66
CA ALA A 161 -5.29 13.68 -8.59
C ALA A 161 -6.63 13.95 -7.87
N ASN A 162 -6.76 13.54 -6.60
CA ASN A 162 -7.99 13.76 -5.83
C ASN A 162 -8.26 15.24 -5.55
N ALA A 163 -7.21 16.04 -5.32
CA ALA A 163 -7.35 17.48 -5.10
C ALA A 163 -7.23 18.27 -6.41
N VAL A 164 -6.29 17.87 -7.26
CA VAL A 164 -5.92 18.63 -8.46
C VAL A 164 -6.86 18.38 -9.62
N GLY A 165 -7.49 17.20 -9.73
CA GLY A 165 -8.43 16.89 -10.80
C GLY A 165 -9.60 17.87 -10.87
N PRO A 166 -10.40 18.04 -9.79
CA PRO A 166 -11.48 19.01 -9.74
C PRO A 166 -11.00 20.45 -9.95
N LEU A 167 -9.89 20.84 -9.31
CA LEU A 167 -9.34 22.19 -9.43
C LEU A 167 -8.87 22.50 -10.87
N ALA A 168 -8.27 21.52 -11.55
CA ALA A 168 -7.87 21.66 -12.95
C ALA A 168 -9.06 21.78 -13.89
N ALA A 169 -10.16 21.06 -13.62
CA ALA A 169 -11.40 21.18 -14.39
C ALA A 169 -12.05 22.57 -14.22
N ILE A 170 -12.07 23.10 -13.00
CA ILE A 170 -12.54 24.48 -12.74
C ILE A 170 -11.63 25.48 -13.45
N ALA A 171 -10.31 25.35 -13.29
CA ALA A 171 -9.34 26.24 -13.92
C ALA A 171 -9.49 26.24 -15.45
N SER A 172 -9.63 25.09 -16.10
CA SER A 172 -9.78 25.01 -17.56
C SER A 172 -11.03 25.71 -18.05
N VAL A 173 -12.16 25.60 -17.34
CA VAL A 173 -13.40 26.31 -17.70
C VAL A 173 -13.26 27.82 -17.53
N VAL A 174 -12.52 28.28 -16.51
CA VAL A 174 -12.31 29.71 -16.25
C VAL A 174 -11.31 30.33 -17.24
N THR A 175 -10.29 29.59 -17.67
CA THR A 175 -9.19 30.12 -18.50
C THR A 175 -9.35 29.87 -19.99
N GLU A 176 -10.02 28.79 -20.42
CA GLU A 176 -10.18 28.45 -21.84
C GLU A 176 -11.58 28.84 -22.32
N THR A 177 -11.64 29.78 -23.28
CA THR A 177 -12.91 30.31 -23.85
C THR A 177 -13.58 29.33 -24.84
N SER A 178 -12.85 28.30 -25.27
CA SER A 178 -13.30 27.26 -26.18
C SER A 178 -13.47 25.96 -25.40
N GLY A 179 -14.71 25.44 -25.36
CA GLY A 179 -15.18 24.31 -24.55
C GLY A 179 -14.20 23.16 -24.23
N LEU A 180 -14.51 22.43 -23.15
CA LEU A 180 -13.75 21.29 -22.60
C LEU A 180 -13.00 20.48 -23.66
N GLN A 181 -11.68 20.70 -23.76
CA GLN A 181 -10.84 19.88 -24.63
C GLN A 181 -10.78 18.42 -24.14
N SER A 182 -10.64 17.49 -25.09
CA SER A 182 -10.55 16.04 -24.81
C SER A 182 -9.35 15.64 -23.92
N LYS A 183 -8.37 16.54 -23.72
CA LYS A 183 -7.26 16.38 -22.78
C LYS A 183 -7.05 17.67 -21.99
N VAL A 184 -7.58 17.71 -20.77
CA VAL A 184 -7.26 18.77 -19.81
C VAL A 184 -5.81 18.60 -19.36
N ALA A 185 -4.93 19.45 -19.87
CA ALA A 185 -3.55 19.51 -19.40
C ALA A 185 -3.51 20.20 -18.04
N ILE A 186 -3.11 19.47 -16.99
CA ILE A 186 -3.06 20.01 -15.63
C ILE A 186 -1.91 21.02 -15.51
N PRO A 187 -2.19 22.32 -15.25
CA PRO A 187 -1.16 23.34 -15.08
C PRO A 187 -0.24 23.04 -13.90
N PHE A 188 1.02 23.46 -14.01
CA PHE A 188 2.03 23.19 -12.97
C PHE A 188 1.65 23.79 -11.61
N TRP A 189 1.06 24.99 -11.59
CA TRP A 189 0.64 25.63 -10.34
C TRP A 189 -0.44 24.83 -9.60
N VAL A 190 -1.36 24.18 -10.31
CA VAL A 190 -2.38 23.31 -9.70
C VAL A 190 -1.73 22.10 -9.06
N LEU A 191 -0.77 21.48 -9.75
CA LEU A 191 0.03 20.37 -9.18
C LEU A 191 0.85 20.81 -7.97
N ALA A 192 1.42 22.02 -8.00
CA ALA A 192 2.19 22.57 -6.88
C ALA A 192 1.30 22.77 -5.64
N ILE A 193 0.09 23.31 -5.80
CA ILE A 193 -0.89 23.43 -4.71
C ILE A 193 -1.22 22.05 -4.14
N GLY A 194 -1.49 21.06 -5.00
CA GLY A 194 -1.78 19.69 -4.56
C GLY A 194 -0.62 19.06 -3.78
N GLY A 195 0.60 19.16 -4.30
CA GLY A 195 1.80 18.62 -3.67
C GLY A 195 2.14 19.27 -2.33
N VAL A 196 2.14 20.60 -2.28
CA VAL A 196 2.40 21.37 -1.04
C VAL A 196 1.29 21.13 -0.02
N GLY A 197 0.03 21.10 -0.44
CA GLY A 197 -1.11 20.83 0.43
C GLY A 197 -1.04 19.45 1.09
N ILE A 198 -0.71 18.41 0.32
CA ILE A 198 -0.49 17.05 0.86
C ILE A 198 0.67 17.04 1.85
N ALA A 199 1.80 17.69 1.52
CA ALA A 199 2.97 17.75 2.39
C ALA A 199 2.68 18.44 3.74
N ILE A 200 2.01 19.59 3.71
CA ILE A 200 1.60 20.33 4.91
C ILE A 200 0.60 19.51 5.73
N GLY A 201 -0.41 18.93 5.09
CA GLY A 201 -1.42 18.10 5.76
C GLY A 201 -0.79 16.89 6.47
N LEU A 202 0.17 16.22 5.82
CA LEU A 202 0.91 15.11 6.42
C LEU A 202 1.79 15.57 7.59
N ALA A 203 2.43 16.73 7.50
CA ALA A 203 3.25 17.29 8.57
C ALA A 203 2.41 17.63 9.82
N LEU A 204 1.24 18.26 9.64
CA LEU A 204 0.37 18.71 10.72
C LEU A 204 -0.43 17.56 11.38
N PHE A 205 -1.00 16.66 10.58
CA PHE A 205 -1.97 15.66 11.05
C PHE A 205 -1.46 14.21 10.96
N GLY A 206 -0.41 13.95 10.18
CA GLY A 206 0.14 12.61 9.96
C GLY A 206 0.58 11.87 11.22
N PRO A 207 1.32 12.48 12.17
CA PRO A 207 1.84 11.77 13.34
C PRO A 207 0.76 11.09 14.20
N LYS A 208 -0.40 11.74 14.39
CA LYS A 208 -1.54 11.18 15.14
C LYS A 208 -2.14 9.97 14.44
N LEU A 209 -2.25 10.02 13.11
CA LEU A 209 -2.83 8.95 12.30
C LEU A 209 -1.89 7.74 12.20
N ILE A 210 -0.60 7.97 11.99
CA ILE A 210 0.43 6.92 11.86
C ILE A 210 0.52 6.09 13.15
N ARG A 211 0.55 6.74 14.32
CA ARG A 211 0.55 6.04 15.62
C ARG A 211 -0.68 5.15 15.79
N THR A 212 -1.83 5.62 15.32
CA THR A 212 -3.11 4.90 15.47
C THR A 212 -3.18 3.63 14.59
N VAL A 213 -2.63 3.66 13.38
CA VAL A 213 -2.72 2.53 12.43
C VAL A 213 -1.67 1.45 12.72
N GLY A 214 -0.43 1.85 13.07
CA GLY A 214 0.70 0.93 13.20
C GLY A 214 0.56 -0.14 14.30
N GLU A 215 -0.25 0.11 15.33
CA GLU A 215 -0.35 -0.76 16.50
C GLU A 215 -1.62 -1.63 16.54
N LYS A 216 -2.65 -1.26 15.75
CA LYS A 216 -4.01 -1.75 16.00
C LYS A 216 -4.39 -3.01 15.22
N ILE A 217 -3.75 -3.33 14.10
CA ILE A 217 -4.18 -4.42 13.18
C ILE A 217 -3.37 -5.71 13.38
N THR A 218 -2.03 -5.65 13.29
CA THR A 218 -1.12 -6.77 13.58
C THR A 218 0.22 -6.24 14.11
N ARG A 219 0.93 -7.04 14.91
CA ARG A 219 2.28 -6.67 15.39
C ARG A 219 3.29 -6.77 14.25
N LEU A 220 3.75 -5.63 13.75
CA LEU A 220 4.73 -5.53 12.68
C LEU A 220 6.16 -5.43 13.25
N ASN A 221 7.07 -6.21 12.69
CA ASN A 221 8.51 -6.00 12.82
C ASN A 221 9.04 -5.42 11.50
N ALA A 222 10.32 -5.04 11.44
CA ALA A 222 10.88 -4.38 10.26
C ALA A 222 10.68 -5.16 8.95
N ILE A 223 10.86 -6.49 8.96
CA ILE A 223 10.65 -7.35 7.79
C ILE A 223 9.20 -7.28 7.30
N ARG A 224 8.24 -7.40 8.23
CA ARG A 224 6.81 -7.37 7.91
C ARG A 224 6.40 -5.97 7.41
N ALA A 225 6.87 -4.94 8.08
CA ALA A 225 6.62 -3.55 7.69
C ALA A 225 7.19 -3.27 6.29
N TYR A 226 8.39 -3.79 5.98
CA TYR A 226 8.99 -3.69 4.66
C TYR A 226 8.12 -4.37 3.58
N CYS A 227 7.65 -5.59 3.83
CA CYS A 227 6.76 -6.29 2.89
C CYS A 227 5.46 -5.51 2.65
N VAL A 228 4.86 -4.95 3.72
CA VAL A 228 3.66 -4.13 3.63
C VAL A 228 3.91 -2.86 2.81
N ALA A 229 4.99 -2.13 3.12
CA ALA A 229 5.31 -0.87 2.47
C ALA A 229 5.60 -1.06 0.98
N LEU A 230 6.47 -2.01 0.63
CA LEU A 230 6.82 -2.30 -0.75
C LEU A 230 5.62 -2.82 -1.55
N SER A 231 4.86 -3.76 -0.99
CA SER A 231 3.66 -4.29 -1.66
C SER A 231 2.63 -3.19 -1.95
N ALA A 232 2.36 -2.36 -0.94
CA ALA A 232 1.41 -1.27 -1.10
C ALA A 232 1.90 -0.26 -2.13
N ALA A 233 3.18 0.10 -2.11
CA ALA A 233 3.76 1.02 -3.07
C ALA A 233 3.66 0.48 -4.51
N VAL A 234 4.10 -0.75 -4.75
CA VAL A 234 4.02 -1.40 -6.08
C VAL A 234 2.58 -1.46 -6.58
N THR A 235 1.65 -1.87 -5.72
CA THR A 235 0.23 -1.97 -6.09
C THR A 235 -0.36 -0.60 -6.44
N VAL A 236 -0.04 0.44 -5.67
CA VAL A 236 -0.46 1.82 -5.98
C VAL A 236 0.15 2.30 -7.29
N LEU A 237 1.46 2.09 -7.51
CA LEU A 237 2.13 2.52 -8.74
C LEU A 237 1.57 1.82 -10.00
N ILE A 238 1.21 0.53 -9.90
CA ILE A 238 0.55 -0.20 -10.99
C ILE A 238 -0.81 0.45 -11.29
N ALA A 239 -1.63 0.72 -10.28
CA ALA A 239 -2.93 1.35 -10.46
C ALA A 239 -2.81 2.78 -11.04
N THR A 240 -1.87 3.59 -10.52
CA THR A 240 -1.55 4.92 -11.05
C THR A 240 -1.10 4.85 -12.50
N ASN A 241 -0.31 3.84 -12.88
CA ASN A 241 0.12 3.65 -14.27
C ASN A 241 -1.06 3.34 -15.20
N MET A 242 -2.05 2.60 -14.73
CA MET A 242 -3.31 2.31 -15.42
C MET A 242 -4.29 3.49 -15.41
N GLY A 243 -3.98 4.60 -14.72
CA GLY A 243 -4.87 5.74 -14.59
C GLY A 243 -6.10 5.46 -13.71
N LEU A 244 -6.07 4.39 -12.91
CA LEU A 244 -7.18 4.01 -12.05
C LEU A 244 -7.03 4.67 -10.67
N PRO A 245 -7.97 5.53 -10.25
CA PRO A 245 -7.94 6.14 -8.93
C PRO A 245 -8.23 5.09 -7.86
N VAL A 246 -7.21 4.71 -7.09
CA VAL A 246 -7.32 3.69 -6.04
C VAL A 246 -7.19 4.27 -4.63
N SER A 247 -7.53 3.46 -3.62
CA SER A 247 -7.35 3.79 -2.21
C SER A 247 -6.04 3.21 -1.68
N SER A 248 -5.02 4.06 -1.53
CA SER A 248 -3.74 3.67 -0.90
C SER A 248 -3.93 3.11 0.51
N THR A 249 -4.88 3.67 1.30
CA THR A 249 -5.23 3.19 2.64
C THR A 249 -5.74 1.76 2.62
N HIS A 250 -6.68 1.42 1.71
CA HIS A 250 -7.20 0.05 1.61
C HIS A 250 -6.14 -0.93 1.09
N ILE A 251 -5.28 -0.50 0.16
CA ILE A 251 -4.16 -1.30 -0.33
C ILE A 251 -3.17 -1.61 0.79
N ALA A 252 -2.80 -0.61 1.61
CA ALA A 252 -1.91 -0.80 2.75
C ALA A 252 -2.53 -1.74 3.79
N ILE A 253 -3.82 -1.57 4.11
CA ILE A 253 -4.53 -2.47 5.02
C ILE A 253 -4.60 -3.89 4.45
N GLY A 254 -4.91 -4.05 3.15
CA GLY A 254 -4.91 -5.33 2.45
C GLY A 254 -3.54 -6.03 2.55
N SER A 255 -2.45 -5.28 2.37
CA SER A 255 -1.07 -5.75 2.54
C SER A 255 -0.79 -6.21 3.98
N ILE A 256 -1.28 -5.49 4.98
CA ILE A 256 -1.20 -5.89 6.40
C ILE A 256 -1.95 -7.19 6.66
N PHE A 257 -3.15 -7.34 6.09
CA PHE A 257 -3.95 -8.57 6.16
C PHE A 257 -3.22 -9.74 5.51
N GLY A 258 -2.64 -9.56 4.33
CA GLY A 258 -1.88 -10.60 3.63
C GLY A 258 -0.71 -11.14 4.47
N VAL A 259 0.11 -10.25 5.02
CA VAL A 259 1.19 -10.60 5.95
C VAL A 259 0.65 -11.30 7.21
N GLY A 260 -0.45 -10.78 7.77
CA GLY A 260 -1.08 -11.31 8.96
C GLY A 260 -1.63 -12.72 8.77
N PHE A 261 -2.36 -12.97 7.69
CA PHE A 261 -2.96 -14.27 7.38
C PHE A 261 -1.93 -15.32 7.03
N LEU A 262 -0.89 -14.98 6.26
CA LEU A 262 0.22 -15.90 6.00
C LEU A 262 0.90 -16.30 7.32
N ARG A 263 1.09 -15.34 8.23
CA ARG A 263 1.66 -15.61 9.55
C ARG A 263 0.76 -16.53 10.37
N GLU A 264 -0.54 -16.25 10.42
CA GLU A 264 -1.54 -17.07 11.09
C GLU A 264 -1.56 -18.49 10.53
N TYR A 265 -1.45 -18.66 9.21
CA TYR A 265 -1.40 -19.95 8.55
C TYR A 265 -0.13 -20.75 8.90
N LEU A 266 1.03 -20.09 8.90
CA LEU A 266 2.32 -20.74 9.15
C LEU A 266 2.64 -20.99 10.63
N GLU A 267 2.13 -20.15 11.55
CA GLU A 267 2.42 -20.25 12.99
C GLU A 267 1.39 -21.09 13.75
N ASN A 268 0.22 -21.37 13.17
CA ASN A 268 -0.76 -22.25 13.79
C ASN A 268 -0.44 -23.73 13.54
N PRO A 269 -0.64 -24.60 14.55
CA PRO A 269 -0.43 -26.04 14.38
C PRO A 269 -1.33 -26.58 13.26
N LYS A 270 -0.77 -27.44 12.40
CA LYS A 270 -1.54 -28.07 11.32
C LYS A 270 -2.60 -28.97 11.94
N ARG A 271 -3.81 -28.97 11.38
CA ARG A 271 -5.02 -29.66 11.89
C ARG A 271 -4.82 -31.15 12.23
N LYS A 272 -3.79 -31.81 11.65
CA LYS A 272 -3.40 -33.20 11.96
C LYS A 272 -2.55 -33.36 13.23
N GLU A 273 -1.74 -32.38 13.63
CA GLU A 273 -0.93 -32.43 14.86
C GLU A 273 -1.75 -32.13 16.13
N GLY A 274 -2.84 -31.36 15.99
CA GLY A 274 -3.74 -31.01 17.10
C GLY A 274 -4.77 -32.08 17.46
N ARG A 275 -4.88 -33.16 16.66
CA ARG A 275 -5.67 -34.37 16.97
C ARG A 275 -4.76 -35.44 17.61
N ARG A 276 -3.90 -35.07 18.56
CA ARG A 276 -3.48 -36.10 19.53
C ARG A 276 -4.73 -36.41 20.33
N LYS A 277 -5.20 -37.67 20.28
CA LYS A 277 -6.37 -38.17 21.03
C LYS A 277 -6.37 -37.48 22.38
N VAL A 278 -7.45 -36.79 22.73
CA VAL A 278 -7.70 -36.43 24.13
C VAL A 278 -7.78 -37.77 24.84
N LEU A 279 -6.65 -38.23 25.36
CA LEU A 279 -6.63 -39.32 26.31
C LEU A 279 -7.37 -38.73 27.50
N LEU A 280 -8.58 -39.23 27.76
CA LEU A 280 -9.24 -39.04 29.04
C LEU A 280 -8.20 -39.41 30.10
N SER A 281 -7.64 -38.40 30.75
CA SER A 281 -6.64 -38.61 31.79
C SER A 281 -7.33 -39.35 32.93
N ALA A 282 -6.74 -40.47 33.36
CA ALA A 282 -7.31 -41.29 34.43
C ALA A 282 -7.33 -40.55 35.78
N THR A 283 -6.45 -39.58 35.97
CA THR A 283 -6.34 -38.78 37.19
C THR A 283 -6.30 -37.25 36.89
N PRO A 284 -6.74 -36.40 37.84
CA PRO A 284 -6.63 -34.94 37.70
C PRO A 284 -5.18 -34.44 37.56
N ASP A 285 -4.22 -35.08 38.24
CA ASP A 285 -2.80 -34.72 38.15
C ASP A 285 -2.21 -35.01 36.76
N ASP A 286 -2.65 -36.08 36.09
CA ASP A 286 -2.26 -36.36 34.71
C ASP A 286 -2.85 -35.34 33.73
N ALA A 287 -4.06 -34.84 34.00
CA ALA A 287 -4.67 -33.76 33.21
C ALA A 287 -3.86 -32.46 33.29
N LEU A 288 -3.33 -32.14 34.48
CA LEU A 288 -2.47 -30.98 34.72
C LEU A 288 -1.08 -31.13 34.06
N ARG A 289 -0.61 -32.37 33.90
CA ARG A 289 0.66 -32.70 33.21
C ARG A 289 0.52 -32.77 31.69
N GLN A 290 -0.70 -32.86 31.15
CA GLN A 290 -0.89 -32.87 29.70
C GLN A 290 -0.47 -31.50 29.12
N PRO A 291 0.40 -31.48 28.07
CA PRO A 291 0.74 -30.24 27.41
C PRO A 291 -0.53 -29.63 26.83
N ALA A 292 -0.91 -28.45 27.33
CA ALA A 292 -2.13 -27.75 26.93
C ALA A 292 -2.26 -27.74 25.39
N ILE A 293 -3.42 -28.19 24.89
CA ILE A 293 -3.74 -28.18 23.46
C ILE A 293 -3.47 -26.77 22.94
N ARG A 294 -2.50 -26.62 22.02
CA ARG A 294 -2.21 -25.33 21.40
C ARG A 294 -3.43 -24.89 20.59
N GLN A 295 -4.27 -24.07 21.22
CA GLN A 295 -5.41 -23.45 20.57
C GLN A 295 -4.94 -22.57 19.41
N LYS A 296 -5.74 -22.53 18.33
CA LYS A 296 -5.49 -21.70 17.15
C LYS A 296 -5.39 -20.25 17.59
N ARG A 297 -4.25 -19.61 17.37
CA ARG A 297 -4.01 -18.21 17.67
C ARG A 297 -4.50 -17.37 16.50
N MET A 298 -5.46 -16.48 16.75
CA MET A 298 -5.86 -15.45 15.80
C MET A 298 -4.85 -14.29 15.89
N LEU A 299 -4.03 -14.12 14.86
CA LEU A 299 -2.99 -13.08 14.81
C LEU A 299 -3.46 -11.82 14.08
N VAL A 300 -4.63 -11.91 13.44
CA VAL A 300 -5.25 -10.84 12.65
C VAL A 300 -6.58 -10.44 13.27
N ARG A 301 -6.73 -9.14 13.53
CA ARG A 301 -8.00 -8.58 14.03
C ARG A 301 -8.97 -8.37 12.87
N ARG A 302 -9.73 -9.41 12.53
CA ARG A 302 -10.69 -9.45 11.40
C ARG A 302 -11.73 -8.32 11.44
N ARG A 303 -12.04 -7.76 12.61
CA ARG A 303 -12.94 -6.59 12.75
C ARG A 303 -12.55 -5.41 11.86
N PHE A 304 -11.26 -5.23 11.57
CA PHE A 304 -10.79 -4.16 10.69
C PHE A 304 -11.12 -4.41 9.22
N ALA A 305 -11.33 -5.66 8.79
CA ALA A 305 -11.77 -5.96 7.42
C ALA A 305 -13.20 -5.44 7.19
N TYR A 306 -14.09 -5.60 8.18
CA TYR A 306 -15.44 -5.03 8.11
C TYR A 306 -15.42 -3.50 8.04
N SER A 307 -14.46 -2.83 8.68
CA SER A 307 -14.32 -1.37 8.57
C SER A 307 -13.94 -0.89 7.17
N ILE A 308 -13.26 -1.72 6.35
CA ILE A 308 -12.98 -1.41 4.94
C ILE A 308 -14.28 -1.49 4.12
N ALA A 309 -15.02 -2.60 4.25
CA ALA A 309 -16.28 -2.78 3.56
C ALA A 309 -17.31 -1.70 3.94
N ALA A 310 -17.40 -1.37 5.23
CA ALA A 310 -18.25 -0.28 5.72
C ALA A 310 -17.83 1.07 5.13
N ALA A 311 -16.52 1.34 5.00
CA ALA A 311 -16.07 2.56 4.34
C ALA A 311 -16.50 2.64 2.87
N TRP A 312 -16.58 1.52 2.15
CA TRP A 312 -17.05 1.51 0.76
C TRP A 312 -18.53 1.84 0.65
N ILE A 313 -19.35 1.24 1.52
CA ILE A 313 -20.81 1.41 1.52
C ILE A 313 -21.21 2.80 2.03
N ILE A 314 -20.46 3.36 2.97
CA ILE A 314 -20.84 4.62 3.63
C ILE A 314 -20.19 5.83 2.97
N THR A 315 -18.88 5.78 2.68
CA THR A 315 -18.14 7.00 2.28
C THR A 315 -18.57 7.51 0.92
N VAL A 316 -18.79 6.62 -0.07
CA VAL A 316 -19.14 7.04 -1.44
C VAL A 316 -20.54 7.65 -1.48
N PRO A 317 -21.61 7.02 -0.96
CA PRO A 317 -22.94 7.61 -0.97
C PRO A 317 -23.04 8.86 -0.09
N ALA A 318 -22.38 8.87 1.07
CA ALA A 318 -22.40 10.06 1.93
C ALA A 318 -21.72 11.26 1.27
N ALA A 319 -20.58 11.06 0.61
CA ALA A 319 -19.91 12.13 -0.12
C ALA A 319 -20.72 12.60 -1.35
N ALA A 320 -21.35 11.66 -2.07
CA ALA A 320 -22.23 11.97 -3.19
C ALA A 320 -23.45 12.79 -2.74
N ALA A 321 -24.14 12.36 -1.69
CA ALA A 321 -25.28 13.07 -1.13
C ALA A 321 -24.90 14.46 -0.63
N LEU A 322 -23.79 14.58 0.10
CA LEU A 322 -23.31 15.88 0.57
C LEU A 322 -23.00 16.82 -0.60
N SER A 323 -22.29 16.34 -1.62
CA SER A 323 -21.96 17.15 -2.80
C SER A 323 -23.19 17.53 -3.61
N ALA A 324 -24.16 16.63 -3.75
CA ALA A 324 -25.44 16.91 -4.41
C ALA A 324 -26.22 17.99 -3.66
N THR A 325 -26.32 17.90 -2.34
CA THR A 325 -26.98 18.91 -1.50
C THR A 325 -26.30 20.26 -1.61
N ILE A 326 -24.97 20.32 -1.54
CA ILE A 326 -24.22 21.56 -1.71
C ILE A 326 -24.49 22.17 -3.09
N TYR A 327 -24.48 21.35 -4.15
CA TYR A 327 -24.79 21.81 -5.50
C TYR A 327 -26.21 22.40 -5.59
N LEU A 328 -27.21 21.69 -5.06
CA LEU A 328 -28.61 22.16 -5.10
C LEU A 328 -28.80 23.46 -4.34
N ILE A 329 -28.15 23.63 -3.18
CA ILE A 329 -28.16 24.89 -2.45
C ILE A 329 -27.53 26.01 -3.28
N LEU A 330 -26.37 25.77 -3.88
CA LEU A 330 -25.68 26.76 -4.72
C LEU A 330 -26.48 27.11 -5.98
N ALA A 331 -27.24 26.17 -6.54
CA ALA A 331 -28.10 26.40 -7.71
C ALA A 331 -29.37 27.19 -7.38
N MET A 332 -29.74 27.29 -6.09
CA MET A 332 -30.85 28.11 -5.61
C MET A 332 -30.44 29.55 -5.23
N LEU A 333 -29.14 29.81 -5.08
CA LEU A 333 -28.56 31.13 -4.81
C LEU A 333 -28.32 31.90 -6.11
#